data_AF-A0A3B0RM72-F1
#
_entry.id   AF-A0A3B0RM72-F1
#
_cell.length_a   1.000
_cell.length_b   1.000
_cell.length_c   1.000
_cell.angle_alpha   90.00
_cell.angle_beta   90.00
_cell.angle_gamma   90.00
#
_symmetry.space_group_name_H-M   'P 1'
#
loop_
_entity.id
_entity.type
_entity.pdbx_description
1 polymer ?
#
loop_
_entity_poly.entity_id
_entity_poly.type
_entity_poly.pdbx_seq_one_letter_code
_entity_poly.pdbx_strand_id
1 'polypeptide(L)'
;NKALWTSSFVLITGGWASLIYAGVYYVADMLGHASWGKPAIIFGSNAITVYFLSSFTAKSFGMIKLANGQSLHGFLYETLASVISIPKLSSLVYAIIVISFYYLIAYILYKKKIFIKV
;
A
#
# COMPACT_ATOMS: atom_id res chain seq x y z
N ASN A 1 14.29 -2.12 14.31
CA ASN A 1 14.19 -3.16 13.26
C ASN A 1 15.43 -4.04 13.07
N LYS A 2 16.67 -3.60 13.30
CA LYS A 2 17.86 -4.47 13.15
C LYS A 2 17.93 -5.68 14.10
N ALA A 3 17.21 -5.65 15.23
CA ALA A 3 17.23 -6.71 16.26
C ALA A 3 16.45 -7.98 15.89
N LEU A 4 15.64 -7.98 14.81
CA LEU A 4 14.84 -9.15 14.40
C LEU A 4 15.58 -10.09 13.42
N TRP A 5 16.77 -9.70 12.95
CA TRP A 5 17.53 -10.46 11.94
C TRP A 5 18.38 -11.56 12.59
N THR A 6 17.71 -12.56 13.15
CA THR A 6 18.35 -13.82 13.52
C THR A 6 18.37 -14.76 12.32
N SER A 7 19.40 -15.61 12.21
CA SER A 7 19.51 -16.57 11.11
C SER A 7 18.30 -17.50 10.99
N SER A 8 17.69 -17.87 12.12
CA SER A 8 16.45 -18.64 12.18
C SER A 8 15.25 -17.87 11.62
N PHE A 9 15.11 -16.57 11.94
CA PHE A 9 14.06 -15.73 11.38
C PHE A 9 14.20 -15.58 9.86
N VAL A 10 15.43 -15.41 9.35
CA VAL A 10 15.71 -15.31 7.91
C VAL A 10 15.37 -16.62 7.21
N LEU A 11 15.75 -17.77 7.76
CA LEU A 11 15.44 -19.09 7.20
C LEU A 11 13.94 -19.34 7.11
N ILE A 12 13.19 -19.04 8.18
CA ILE A 12 11.73 -19.24 8.21
C ILE A 12 11.05 -18.30 7.23
N THR A 13 11.36 -17.00 7.27
CA THR A 13 10.72 -16.01 6.38
C THR A 13 11.07 -16.25 4.92
N GLY A 14 12.33 -16.61 4.62
CA GLY A 14 12.77 -16.99 3.28
C GLY A 14 12.06 -18.25 2.78
N GLY A 15 11.97 -19.30 3.61
CA GLY A 15 11.26 -20.53 3.26
C GLY A 15 9.79 -20.29 2.93
N TRP A 16 9.09 -19.50 3.75
CA TRP A 16 7.71 -19.09 3.47
C TRP A 16 7.60 -18.27 2.19
N ALA A 17 8.51 -17.32 1.96
CA ALA A 17 8.53 -16.52 0.73
C ALA A 17 8.70 -17.42 -0.52
N SER A 18 9.60 -18.41 -0.47
CA SER A 18 9.80 -19.37 -1.56
C SER A 18 8.56 -20.24 -1.80
N LEU A 19 7.89 -20.72 -0.76
CA LEU A 19 6.66 -21.51 -0.90
C LEU A 19 5.51 -20.69 -1.49
N ILE A 20 5.31 -19.47 -1.02
CA ILE A 20 4.30 -18.56 -1.57
C ILE A 20 4.61 -18.26 -3.03
N TYR A 21 5.87 -17.95 -3.34
CA TYR A 21 6.30 -17.69 -4.72
C TYR A 21 6.06 -18.90 -5.63
N ALA A 22 6.39 -20.11 -5.18
CA ALA A 22 6.11 -21.34 -5.92
C ALA A 22 4.61 -21.54 -6.19
N GLY A 23 3.75 -21.26 -5.20
CA GLY A 23 2.30 -21.30 -5.36
C GLY A 23 1.79 -20.29 -6.39
N VAL A 24 2.28 -19.04 -6.32
CA VAL A 24 1.94 -17.99 -7.29
C VAL A 24 2.40 -18.38 -8.69
N TYR A 25 3.64 -18.86 -8.84
CA TYR A 25 4.20 -19.31 -10.10
C TYR A 25 3.39 -20.45 -10.71
N TYR A 26 3.03 -21.47 -9.91
CA TYR A 26 2.22 -22.58 -10.37
C TYR A 26 0.85 -22.13 -10.89
N VAL A 27 0.15 -21.26 -10.15
CA VAL A 27 -1.20 -20.80 -10.54
C VAL A 27 -1.15 -19.83 -11.73
N ALA A 28 -0.24 -18.87 -11.69
CA ALA A 28 -0.17 -17.82 -12.71
C ALA A 28 0.45 -18.31 -14.01
N ASP A 29 1.59 -19.01 -13.93
CA ASP A 29 2.41 -19.36 -15.10
C ASP A 29 2.13 -20.78 -15.61
N MET A 30 2.01 -21.78 -14.72
CA MET A 30 1.77 -23.17 -15.16
C MET A 30 0.30 -23.45 -15.49
N LEU A 31 -0.64 -22.96 -14.66
CA LEU A 31 -2.08 -23.10 -14.92
C LEU A 31 -2.63 -21.98 -15.82
N GLY A 32 -1.82 -20.98 -16.19
CA GLY A 32 -2.22 -19.87 -17.05
C GLY A 32 -3.23 -18.89 -16.46
N HIS A 33 -3.55 -19.00 -15.16
CA HIS A 33 -4.50 -18.11 -14.48
C HIS A 33 -3.78 -16.87 -13.95
N ALA A 34 -3.36 -15.95 -14.83
CA ALA A 34 -2.60 -14.75 -14.44
C ALA A 34 -3.48 -13.50 -14.16
N SER A 35 -4.79 -13.56 -14.43
CA SER A 35 -5.67 -12.38 -14.41
C SER A 35 -5.84 -11.76 -13.01
N TRP A 36 -5.76 -12.55 -11.94
CA TRP A 36 -5.86 -12.09 -10.55
C TRP A 36 -4.64 -11.27 -10.12
N GLY A 37 -3.49 -11.44 -10.79
CA GLY A 37 -2.25 -10.71 -10.50
C GLY A 37 -2.23 -9.29 -11.04
N LYS A 38 -3.17 -8.89 -11.91
CA LYS A 38 -3.18 -7.57 -12.57
C LYS A 38 -3.09 -6.39 -11.60
N PRO A 39 -3.87 -6.32 -10.49
CA PRO A 39 -3.75 -5.22 -9.54
C PRO A 39 -2.37 -5.15 -8.88
N ALA A 40 -1.80 -6.31 -8.54
CA ALA A 40 -0.47 -6.39 -7.95
C ALA A 40 0.62 -5.94 -8.93
N ILE A 41 0.50 -6.27 -10.22
CA ILE A 41 1.41 -5.82 -11.27
C ILE A 41 1.33 -4.29 -11.44
N ILE A 42 0.11 -3.73 -11.52
CA ILE A 42 -0.11 -2.28 -11.69
C ILE A 42 0.50 -1.51 -10.51
N PHE A 43 0.25 -1.97 -9.29
CA PHE A 43 0.75 -1.32 -8.08
C PHE A 43 2.27 -1.51 -7.94
N GLY A 44 2.75 -2.73 -8.19
CA GLY A 44 4.15 -3.13 -8.06
C GLY A 44 5.08 -2.48 -9.09
N SER A 45 4.61 -2.25 -10.32
CA SER A 45 5.43 -1.64 -11.38
C SER A 45 5.87 -0.21 -11.07
N ASN A 46 5.20 0.46 -10.13
CA ASN A 46 5.50 1.82 -9.68
C ASN A 46 5.63 1.90 -8.15
N ALA A 47 6.07 0.80 -7.51
CA ALA A 47 6.13 0.70 -6.04
C ALA A 47 6.96 1.81 -5.38
N ILE A 48 8.10 2.18 -5.97
CA ILE A 48 8.96 3.26 -5.45
C ILE A 48 8.24 4.61 -5.49
N THR A 49 7.57 4.93 -6.60
CA THR A 49 6.81 6.17 -6.75
C THR A 49 5.71 6.27 -5.71
N VAL A 50 4.94 5.19 -5.52
CA VAL A 50 3.88 5.15 -4.52
C VAL A 50 4.44 5.26 -3.10
N TYR A 51 5.55 4.58 -2.80
CA TYR A 51 6.22 4.67 -1.51
C TYR A 51 6.72 6.09 -1.20
N PHE A 52 7.38 6.72 -2.17
CA PHE A 52 7.86 8.10 -2.02
C PHE A 52 6.70 9.07 -1.85
N LEU A 53 5.68 8.98 -2.73
CA LEU A 53 4.52 9.87 -2.69
C LEU A 53 3.74 9.71 -1.38
N SER A 54 3.55 8.48 -0.91
CA SER A 54 2.85 8.25 0.36
C SER A 54 3.61 8.82 1.56
N SER A 55 4.93 8.65 1.59
CA SER A 55 5.79 9.23 2.62
C SER A 55 5.77 10.77 2.58
N PHE A 56 5.83 11.35 1.39
CA PHE A 56 5.77 12.78 1.18
C PHE A 56 4.42 13.37 1.61
N THR A 57 3.31 12.76 1.19
CA THR A 57 1.95 13.19 1.55
C THR A 57 1.72 13.08 3.05
N ALA A 58 2.12 11.96 3.68
CA ALA A 58 1.98 11.76 5.12
C ALA A 58 2.73 12.85 5.91
N LYS A 59 3.97 13.16 5.52
CA LYS A 59 4.78 14.20 6.16
C LYS A 59 4.16 15.59 5.95
N SER A 60 3.71 15.89 4.74
CA SER A 60 3.06 17.16 4.40
C SER A 60 1.77 17.35 5.21
N PHE A 61 0.92 16.32 5.31
CA PHE A 61 -0.35 16.38 6.03
C PHE A 61 -0.15 16.47 7.54
N GLY A 62 0.95 15.93 8.07
CA GLY A 62 1.33 16.09 9.48
C GLY A 62 1.85 17.50 9.80
N MET A 63 2.48 18.18 8.83
CA MET A 63 3.00 19.55 9.01
C MET A 63 1.91 20.61 8.89
N ILE A 64 0.90 20.39 8.05
CA ILE A 64 -0.24 21.31 7.90
C ILE A 64 -1.15 21.16 9.11
N LYS A 65 -1.10 22.16 10.00
CA LYS A 65 -2.01 22.29 11.14
C LYS A 65 -3.19 23.18 10.74
N LEU A 66 -4.41 22.71 11.02
CA LEU A 66 -5.61 23.52 10.90
C LEU A 66 -5.69 24.52 12.06
N ALA A 67 -6.59 25.50 11.92
CA ALA A 67 -6.81 26.56 12.93
C ALA A 67 -7.18 26.02 14.33
N ASN A 68 -7.68 24.78 14.41
CA ASN A 68 -7.99 24.07 15.66
C ASN A 68 -6.81 23.27 16.24
N GLY A 69 -5.61 23.36 15.66
CA GLY A 69 -4.40 22.64 16.10
C GLY A 69 -4.31 21.18 15.64
N GLN A 70 -5.34 20.64 14.98
CA GLN A 70 -5.32 19.29 14.43
C GLN A 70 -4.52 19.22 13.12
N SER A 71 -3.90 18.07 12.85
CA SER A 71 -3.29 17.82 11.55
C SER A 71 -4.37 17.62 10.48
N LEU A 72 -4.05 17.96 9.24
CA LEU A 72 -4.94 17.72 8.09
C LEU A 72 -5.35 16.23 8.00
N HIS A 73 -4.44 15.32 8.37
CA HIS A 73 -4.72 13.89 8.45
C HIS A 73 -5.78 13.55 9.52
N GLY A 74 -5.67 14.13 10.71
CA GLY A 74 -6.63 13.94 11.80
C GLY A 74 -8.01 14.46 11.44
N PHE A 75 -8.08 15.64 10.82
CA PHE A 75 -9.34 16.22 10.36
C PHE A 75 -10.06 15.34 9.32
N LEU A 76 -9.33 14.79 8.35
CA LEU A 76 -9.91 13.88 7.35
C LEU A 76 -10.46 12.59 7.98
N TYR A 77 -9.74 12.04 8.96
CA TYR A 77 -10.21 10.86 9.69
C TYR A 77 -11.45 11.18 10.53
N GLU A 78 -11.45 12.28 11.27
CA GLU A 78 -12.59 12.69 12.09
C GLU A 78 -13.85 12.98 11.26
N THR A 79 -13.67 13.60 10.09
CA THR A 79 -14.77 13.83 9.14
C THR A 79 -15.36 12.51 8.64
N LEU A 80 -14.54 11.47 8.48
CA LEU A 80 -15.04 10.14 8.10
C LEU A 80 -15.68 9.41 9.29
N ALA A 81 -15.10 9.57 10.47
CA ALA A 81 -15.57 8.96 11.71
C ALA A 81 -16.87 9.60 12.24
N SER A 82 -17.18 10.84 11.85
CA SER A 82 -18.47 11.46 12.17
C SER A 82 -19.62 10.87 11.35
N VAL A 83 -19.34 10.36 10.14
CA VAL A 83 -20.31 9.68 9.29
C VAL A 83 -20.46 8.20 9.66
N ILE A 84 -19.36 7.55 10.04
CA ILE A 84 -19.33 6.13 10.42
C ILE A 84 -19.07 6.03 11.92
N SER A 85 -20.12 5.77 12.70
CA SER A 85 -20.05 5.73 14.17
C SER A 85 -19.25 4.55 14.75
N ILE A 86 -18.89 3.55 13.93
CA ILE A 86 -18.13 2.36 14.36
C ILE A 86 -16.64 2.60 14.09
N PRO A 87 -15.79 2.82 15.12
CA PRO A 87 -14.40 3.24 14.93
C PRO A 87 -13.55 2.29 14.08
N LYS A 88 -13.76 0.98 14.25
CA LYS A 88 -13.07 -0.06 13.46
C LYS A 88 -13.39 0.06 11.98
N LEU A 89 -14.67 0.25 11.64
CA LEU A 89 -15.11 0.39 10.26
C LEU A 89 -14.61 1.69 9.64
N SER A 90 -14.62 2.80 10.41
CA SER A 90 -14.10 4.09 9.95
C SER A 90 -12.62 4.01 9.59
N SER A 91 -11.81 3.31 10.38
CA SER A 91 -10.39 3.08 10.06
C SER A 91 -10.18 2.22 8.81
N LEU A 92 -11.02 1.19 8.61
CA LEU A 92 -10.95 0.32 7.44
C LEU A 92 -11.31 1.09 6.16
N VAL A 93 -12.41 1.85 6.19
CA VAL A 93 -12.86 2.65 5.05
C VAL A 93 -11.83 3.74 4.73
N TYR A 94 -11.27 4.39 5.75
CA TYR A 94 -10.19 5.36 5.55
C TYR A 94 -8.97 4.72 4.87
N ALA A 95 -8.53 3.55 5.35
CA ALA A 95 -7.42 2.83 4.73
C ALA A 95 -7.71 2.45 3.27
N ILE A 96 -8.92 1.98 2.98
CA ILE A 96 -9.35 1.65 1.61
C ILE A 96 -9.31 2.89 0.72
N ILE A 97 -9.85 4.03 1.17
CA ILE A 97 -9.83 5.29 0.39
C ILE A 97 -8.39 5.70 0.07
N VAL A 98 -7.50 5.67 1.06
CA VAL A 98 -6.09 6.05 0.88
C VAL A 98 -5.38 5.09 -0.08
N ILE A 99 -5.58 3.78 0.06
CA ILE A 99 -5.00 2.78 -0.84
C ILE A 99 -5.55 2.93 -2.26
N SER A 100 -6.86 3.12 -2.41
CA SER A 100 -7.50 3.34 -3.71
C SER A 100 -6.99 4.61 -4.40
N PHE A 101 -6.74 5.68 -3.64
CA PHE A 101 -6.12 6.90 -4.17
C PHE A 101 -4.73 6.63 -4.74
N TYR A 102 -3.85 5.96 -3.99
CA TYR A 102 -2.51 5.63 -4.49
C TYR A 102 -2.56 4.61 -5.64
N TYR A 103 -3.50 3.67 -5.59
CA TYR A 103 -3.71 2.71 -6.68
C TYR A 103 -4.14 3.42 -7.97
N LEU A 104 -5.00 4.44 -7.89
CA LEU A 104 -5.40 5.24 -9.05
C LEU A 104 -4.19 5.95 -9.69
N ILE A 105 -3.29 6.49 -8.87
CA ILE A 105 -2.05 7.11 -9.36
C ILE A 105 -1.16 6.07 -10.05
N ALA A 106 -0.94 4.92 -9.41
CA ALA A 106 -0.18 3.82 -9.99
C ALA A 106 -0.81 3.33 -11.31
N TYR A 107 -2.13 3.25 -11.37
CA TYR A 107 -2.89 2.88 -12.57
C TYR A 107 -2.73 3.88 -13.71
N ILE A 108 -2.77 5.18 -13.43
CA ILE A 108 -2.51 6.22 -14.44
C ILE A 108 -1.10 6.09 -15.00
N LEU A 109 -0.10 5.91 -14.13
CA LEU A 109 1.30 5.71 -14.56
C LEU A 109 1.45 4.44 -15.40
N TYR A 110 0.83 3.34 -14.98
CA TYR A 110 0.83 2.07 -15.70
C TYR A 110 0.19 2.22 -17.09
N LYS A 111 -0.98 2.88 -17.18
CA LYS A 111 -1.68 3.12 -18.46
C LYS A 111 -0.85 3.99 -19.40
N LYS A 112 -0.11 4.97 -18.85
CA LYS A 112 0.80 5.83 -19.61
C LYS A 112 2.16 5.18 -19.91
N LYS A 113 2.40 3.93 -19.47
CA LYS A 113 3.68 3.22 -19.57
C LYS A 113 4.87 4.00 -18.98
N ILE A 114 4.62 4.81 -17.96
CA ILE A 114 5.66 5.55 -17.24
C ILE A 114 6.08 4.69 -16.07
N PHE A 115 7.34 4.25 -16.07
CA PHE A 115 7.93 3.43 -15.02
C PHE A 115 9.15 4.15 -14.46
N ILE A 116 9.01 4.68 -13.24
CA ILE A 116 10.10 5.36 -12.56
C ILE A 116 10.93 4.28 -11.84
N LYS A 117 12.18 4.15 -12.27
CA LYS A 117 13.18 3.27 -11.66
C LYS A 117 14.24 4.14 -11.00
N VAL A 118 14.76 3.68 -9.86
CA VAL A 118 15.90 4.29 -9.16
C VAL A 118 17.10 3.40 -9.36
#